data_AF-A0A2L1TVG7-F1
#
_entry.id   AF-A0A2L1TVG7-F1
#
_cell.length_a   1.000
_cell.length_b   1.000
_cell.length_c   1.000
_cell.angle_alpha   90.00
_cell.angle_beta   90.00
_cell.angle_gamma   90.00
#
_symmetry.space_group_name_H-M   'P 1'
#
loop_
_entity.id
_entity.type
_entity.pdbx_description
1 polymer ?
#
loop_
_entity_poly.entity_id
_entity_poly.type
_entity_poly.pdbx_seq_one_letter_code
_entity_poly.pdbx_strand_id
1 'polypeptide(L)' 'MKIAGLNKELLELTPHSLRHTHTSLLAEAGVSLPEVMERLGHKDEDTIKNIYLHVTKEMKKEASQKFARLMENL' A
#
# COMPACT_ATOMS: atom_id res chain seq x y z
N MET A 1 15.69 22.34 7.42
CA MET A 1 15.73 21.29 6.37
C MET A 1 14.39 21.26 5.66
N LYS A 2 14.32 21.78 4.42
CA LYS A 2 13.13 21.70 3.54
C LYS A 2 13.16 20.33 2.89
N ILE A 3 12.26 19.44 3.30
CA ILE A 3 12.00 18.18 2.59
C ILE A 3 11.03 18.54 1.45
N ALA A 4 11.39 18.16 0.24
CA ALA A 4 10.80 18.62 -1.03
C ALA A 4 9.25 18.63 -1.06
N GLY A 5 8.65 19.81 -0.88
CA GLY A 5 7.21 20.04 -1.13
C GLY A 5 6.24 19.36 -0.14
N LEU A 6 6.72 18.68 0.90
CA LEU A 6 5.86 18.03 1.88
C LEU A 6 5.49 19.03 2.99
N ASN A 7 4.18 19.28 3.14
CA ASN A 7 3.68 20.16 4.19
C ASN A 7 3.90 19.49 5.55
N LYS A 8 4.85 20.04 6.32
CA LYS A 8 5.35 19.46 7.58
C LYS A 8 4.27 19.39 8.67
N GLU A 9 3.20 20.18 8.54
CA GLU A 9 2.07 20.22 9.46
C GLU A 9 1.10 19.04 9.32
N LEU A 10 1.18 18.27 8.22
CA LEU A 10 0.27 17.16 7.90
C LEU A 10 0.89 15.77 8.04
N LEU A 11 2.21 15.68 8.24
CA LEU A 11 2.94 14.42 8.21
C LEU A 11 3.80 14.25 9.47
N GLU A 12 3.26 13.58 10.47
CA GLU A 12 4.08 13.05 11.57
C GLU A 12 4.94 11.89 11.04
N LEU A 13 6.14 12.23 10.57
CA LEU A 13 7.11 11.25 10.08
C LEU A 13 7.69 10.47 11.26
N THR A 14 7.25 9.23 11.43
CA THR A 14 7.73 8.31 12.46
C THR A 14 8.25 7.02 11.81
N PRO A 15 9.10 6.23 12.50
CA PRO A 15 9.47 4.90 12.01
C PRO A 15 8.25 4.02 11.72
N HIS A 16 7.16 4.20 12.49
CA HIS A 16 5.91 3.51 12.26
C HIS A 16 5.27 3.98 10.94
N SER A 17 5.14 5.29 10.67
CA SER A 17 4.57 5.77 9.40
C SER A 17 5.35 5.28 8.17
N LEU A 18 6.69 5.18 8.27
CA LEU A 18 7.52 4.60 7.21
C LEU A 18 7.23 3.10 6.99
N ARG A 19 6.97 2.33 8.05
CA ARG A 19 6.56 0.92 7.96
C ARG A 19 5.23 0.76 7.23
N HIS A 20 4.28 1.68 7.47
CA HIS A 20 3.01 1.71 6.72
C HIS A 20 3.25 1.95 5.24
N THR A 21 3.99 3.00 4.87
CA THR A 21 4.34 3.29 3.47
C THR A 21 5.04 2.10 2.81
N HIS A 22 5.98 1.48 3.52
CA HIS A 22 6.68 0.33 3.00
C HIS A 22 5.76 -0.88 2.74
N THR A 23 4.81 -1.13 3.65
CA THR A 23 3.79 -2.18 3.49
C THR A 23 2.92 -1.93 2.27
N SER A 24 2.43 -0.69 2.09
CA SER A 24 1.61 -0.33 0.92
C SER A 24 2.36 -0.56 -0.39
N LEU A 25 3.62 -0.12 -0.48
CA LEU A 25 4.44 -0.29 -1.68
C LEU A 25 4.70 -1.77 -2.02
N LEU A 26 4.92 -2.62 -1.02
CA LEU A 26 5.07 -4.06 -1.25
C LEU A 26 3.77 -4.71 -1.75
N ALA A 27 2.63 -4.31 -1.20
CA ALA A 27 1.33 -4.78 -1.63
C ALA A 27 1.01 -4.35 -3.08
N GLU A 28 1.31 -3.09 -3.43
CA GLU A 28 1.17 -2.58 -4.81
C GLU A 28 2.09 -3.31 -5.80
N ALA A 29 3.29 -3.68 -5.36
CA ALA A 29 4.23 -4.47 -6.14
C ALA A 29 3.82 -5.96 -6.28
N GLY A 30 2.73 -6.39 -5.65
CA GLY A 30 2.20 -7.75 -5.74
C GLY A 30 2.94 -8.78 -4.86
N VAL A 31 3.74 -8.34 -3.89
CA VAL A 31 4.39 -9.23 -2.91
C VAL A 31 3.33 -9.86 -2.03
N SER A 32 3.45 -11.15 -1.71
CA SER A 32 2.41 -11.84 -0.95
C SER A 32 2.38 -11.40 0.53
N LEU A 33 1.20 -11.42 1.14
CA LEU A 33 1.03 -11.06 2.56
C LEU A 33 2.00 -11.82 3.50
N PRO A 34 2.21 -13.14 3.38
CA PRO A 34 3.19 -13.86 4.21
C PRO A 34 4.62 -13.31 4.08
N GLU A 35 5.07 -13.02 2.85
CA GLU A 35 6.41 -12.45 2.60
C GLU A 35 6.55 -11.04 3.20
N VAL A 36 5.49 -10.23 3.12
CA VAL A 36 5.45 -8.89 3.74
C VAL A 36 5.56 -9.00 5.27
N MET A 37 4.84 -9.96 5.87
CA MET A 37 4.84 -10.17 7.32
C MET A 37 6.18 -10.68 7.83
N GLU A 38 6.80 -11.63 7.12
CA GLU A 38 8.14 -12.14 7.42
C GLU A 38 9.18 -11.01 7.38
N ARG A 39 9.16 -10.20 6.31
CA ARG A 39 10.10 -9.08 6.12
C ARG A 39 9.99 -8.01 7.21
N LEU A 40 8.78 -7.75 7.69
CA LEU A 40 8.50 -6.71 8.67
C LEU A 40 8.58 -7.20 10.11
N GLY A 41 8.61 -8.52 10.33
CA GLY A 41 8.46 -9.12 11.64
C GLY A 41 7.03 -8.98 12.15
N HIS A 42 6.47 -10.06 12.67
CA HIS A 42 5.08 -10.25 13.11
C HIS A 42 4.58 -9.33 14.25
N LYS A 43 5.29 -8.23 14.55
CA LYS A 43 4.90 -7.28 15.62
C LYS A 43 3.61 -6.51 15.33
N ASP A 44 3.29 -6.27 14.06
CA ASP A 44 2.15 -5.42 13.65
C ASP A 44 1.25 -6.14 12.63
N GLU A 45 0.88 -7.39 12.89
CA GLU A 45 0.14 -8.20 11.91
C GLU A 45 -1.19 -7.58 11.48
N ASP A 46 -1.97 -7.07 12.42
CA ASP A 46 -3.31 -6.54 12.12
C ASP A 46 -3.22 -5.28 11.27
N THR A 47 -2.27 -4.40 11.57
CA THR A 47 -1.99 -3.21 10.77
C THR A 47 -1.54 -3.60 9.36
N ILE A 48 -0.61 -4.55 9.23
CA ILE A 48 -0.15 -5.04 7.91
C ILE A 48 -1.32 -5.63 7.12
N LYS A 49 -2.13 -6.50 7.73
CA LYS A 49 -3.32 -7.10 7.11
C LYS A 49 -4.29 -6.03 6.62
N ASN A 50 -4.59 -5.02 7.43
CA ASN A 50 -5.52 -3.95 7.07
C ASN A 50 -5.03 -3.13 5.87
N ILE A 51 -3.76 -2.72 5.88
CA ILE A 51 -3.14 -2.00 4.76
C ILE A 51 -3.17 -2.85 3.50
N TYR A 52 -2.74 -4.11 3.61
CA TYR A 52 -2.66 -5.04 2.49
C TYR A 52 -4.05 -5.29 1.86
N LEU A 53 -5.07 -5.53 2.70
CA LEU A 53 -6.45 -5.72 2.24
C LEU A 53 -6.99 -4.47 1.54
N HIS A 54 -6.67 -3.28 2.06
CA HIS A 54 -7.08 -2.03 1.44
C HIS A 54 -6.46 -1.85 0.05
N VAL A 55 -5.13 -1.96 -0.06
CA VAL A 55 -4.39 -1.81 -1.32
C VAL A 55 -4.86 -2.82 -2.36
N THR A 56 -4.93 -4.10 -1.98
CA THR A 56 -5.34 -5.16 -2.92
C THR A 56 -6.79 -5.04 -3.39
N LYS A 57 -7.69 -4.49 -2.56
CA LYS A 57 -9.08 -4.19 -2.96
C LYS A 57 -9.11 -3.12 -4.05
N GLU A 58 -8.34 -2.04 -3.89
CA GLU A 58 -8.28 -0.97 -4.89
C GLU A 58 -7.63 -1.46 -6.19
N MET A 59 -6.56 -2.27 -6.12
CA MET A 59 -5.95 -2.90 -7.31
C MET A 59 -6.94 -3.77 -8.07
N LYS A 60 -7.74 -4.60 -7.37
CA LYS A 60 -8.78 -5.44 -8.00
C LYS A 60 -9.85 -4.60 -8.69
N LYS A 61 -10.28 -3.52 -8.05
CA LYS A 61 -11.25 -2.57 -8.61
C LYS A 61 -10.70 -1.90 -9.86
N GLU A 62 -9.46 -1.42 -9.81
CA GLU A 62 -8.79 -0.80 -10.95
C GLU A 62 -8.62 -1.79 -12.12
N ALA A 63 -8.20 -3.03 -11.83
CA ALA A 63 -8.09 -4.08 -12.84
C ALA A 63 -9.44 -4.37 -13.53
N SER A 64 -10.52 -4.46 -12.75
CA SER A 64 -11.87 -4.65 -13.27
C SER A 64 -12.32 -3.48 -14.16
N GLN A 65 -12.05 -2.24 -13.74
CA GLN A 65 -12.36 -1.04 -14.53
C GLN A 65 -11.56 -0.97 -15.83
N LYS A 66 -10.26 -1.29 -15.79
CA LYS A 66 -9.41 -1.34 -16.99
C LYS A 66 -9.94 -2.38 -17.98
N PHE A 67 -10.33 -3.54 -17.50
CA PHE A 67 -10.92 -4.58 -18.33
C PHE A 67 -12.26 -4.15 -18.94
N ALA A 68 -13.16 -3.55 -18.15
CA ALA A 68 -14.44 -3.05 -18.66
C ALA A 68 -14.24 -2.02 -19.80
N ARG A 69 -13.33 -1.06 -19.63
CA ARG A 69 -12.99 -0.08 -20.66
C ARG A 69 -12.40 -0.70 -21.92
N LEU A 70 -11.59 -1.75 -21.79
CA LEU A 70 -11.07 -2.49 -22.94
C LEU A 70 -12.21 -3.11 -23.76
N MET A 71 -13.20 -3.69 -23.08
CA MET A 71 -14.37 -4.32 -23.71
C MET A 71 -15.34 -3.31 -24.34
N GLU A 72 -15.44 -2.09 -23.83
CA GLU A 72 -16.27 -1.02 -24.43
C GLU A 72 -15.72 -0.49 -25.76
N ASN A 73 -14.41 -0.61 -25.99
CA ASN A 73 -13.74 -0.12 -27.20
C ASN A 73 -13.51 -1.21 -28.27
N LEU A 74 -14.05 -2.41 -28.04
CA LEU A 74 -14.07 -3.55 -28.96
C LEU A 74 -15.41 -3.61 -29.68
#